data_AF-A0A0U2YYF6-F1
#
_entry.id   AF-A0A0U2YYF6-F1
#
_cell.length_a   1.000
_cell.length_b   1.000
_cell.length_c   1.000
_cell.angle_alpha   90.00
_cell.angle_beta   90.00
_cell.angle_gamma   90.00
#
_symmetry.space_group_name_H-M   'P 1'
#
loop_
_entity.id
_entity.type
_entity.pdbx_description
1 polymer ?
#
loop_
_entity_poly.entity_id
_entity_poly.type
_entity_poly.pdbx_seq_one_letter_code
_entity_poly.pdbx_strand_id
1 'polypeptide(L)'
;MAEYVLVAGLLALLFTGTLQLALALHVRNTLIDAAAAGARYGTLADRTPEDGVARTREIIAGHLGPAYAQDVTAAPAEAGGVRTLRVEVVAPLPVVALLGPPEAVTVHGHAVLAG
;
A
#
# COMPACT_ATOMS: atom_id res chain seq x y z
N MET A 1 -22.70 17.15 33.97
CA MET A 1 -21.39 16.48 33.81
C MET A 1 -21.45 15.34 32.80
N ALA A 2 -22.41 14.41 32.90
CA ALA A 2 -22.53 13.27 31.97
C ALA A 2 -22.71 13.67 30.49
N GLU A 3 -23.56 14.64 30.18
CA GLU A 3 -23.76 15.13 28.81
C GLU A 3 -22.43 15.59 28.17
N TYR A 4 -21.64 16.39 28.89
CA TYR A 4 -20.33 16.85 28.43
C TYR A 4 -19.37 15.69 28.18
N VAL A 5 -19.35 14.68 29.07
CA VAL A 5 -18.51 13.49 28.89
C VAL A 5 -18.94 12.68 27.67
N LEU A 6 -20.24 12.55 27.41
CA LEU A 6 -20.75 11.86 26.23
C LEU A 6 -20.42 12.61 24.94
N VAL A 7 -20.57 13.94 24.94
CA VAL A 7 -20.21 14.78 23.78
C VAL A 7 -18.70 14.73 23.52
N ALA A 8 -17.87 14.89 24.56
CA ALA A 8 -16.42 14.82 24.44
C ALA A 8 -15.95 13.43 24.00
N GLY A 9 -16.56 12.36 24.53
CA GLY A 9 -16.27 10.98 24.14
C GLY A 9 -16.63 10.69 22.69
N LEU A 10 -17.82 11.10 22.25
CA LEU A 10 -18.24 10.97 20.84
C LEU A 10 -17.32 11.76 19.91
N LEU A 11 -16.97 12.99 20.28
CA LEU A 11 -16.06 13.82 19.50
C LEU A 11 -14.67 13.18 19.39
N ALA A 12 -14.12 12.67 20.50
CA ALA A 12 -12.83 11.98 20.51
C ALA A 12 -12.86 10.71 19.66
N LEU A 13 -13.96 9.96 19.68
CA LEU A 13 -14.16 8.77 18.84
C LEU A 13 -14.20 9.13 17.36
N LEU A 14 -14.97 10.15 16.98
CA LEU A 14 -15.07 10.60 15.59
C LEU A 14 -13.75 11.18 15.09
N PHE A 15 -13.07 11.97 15.92
CA PHE A 15 -11.75 12.51 15.61
C PHE A 15 -10.73 11.41 15.37
N THR A 16 -10.64 10.45 16.30
CA THR A 16 -9.73 9.30 16.18
C THR A 16 -10.09 8.46 14.96
N GLY A 17 -11.37 8.16 14.73
CA GLY A 17 -11.83 7.42 13.56
C GLY A 17 -11.46 8.09 12.24
N THR A 18 -11.57 9.43 12.17
CA THR A 18 -11.17 10.21 10.99
C THR A 18 -9.66 10.16 10.78
N LEU A 19 -8.86 10.28 11.85
CA LEU A 19 -7.40 10.14 11.77
C LEU A 19 -6.98 8.74 11.32
N GLN A 20 -7.60 7.70 11.85
CA GLN A 20 -7.34 6.31 11.46
C GLN A 20 -7.67 6.07 9.98
N LEU A 21 -8.82 6.57 9.52
CA LEU A 21 -9.20 6.49 8.11
C LEU A 21 -8.21 7.22 7.20
N ALA A 22 -7.82 8.45 7.57
CA ALA A 22 -6.85 9.23 6.84
C ALA A 22 -5.50 8.50 6.74
N LEU A 23 -5.02 7.91 7.84
CA LEU A 23 -3.78 7.14 7.89
C LEU A 23 -3.87 5.87 7.03
N ALA A 24 -4.98 5.12 7.10
CA ALA A 24 -5.18 3.92 6.30
C ALA A 24 -5.18 4.24 4.79
N LEU A 25 -5.87 5.32 4.39
CA LEU A 25 -5.87 5.79 3.01
C LEU A 25 -4.48 6.27 2.57
N HIS A 26 -3.78 7.00 3.44
CA HIS A 26 -2.42 7.45 3.17
C HIS A 26 -1.48 6.27 2.90
N VAL A 27 -1.47 5.25 3.77
CA VAL A 27 -0.65 4.04 3.59
C VAL A 27 -1.03 3.33 2.29
N ARG A 28 -2.31 3.04 2.07
CA ARG A 28 -2.77 2.34 0.87
C ARG A 28 -2.37 3.07 -0.42
N ASN A 29 -2.52 4.39 -0.44
CA ASN A 29 -2.16 5.21 -1.59
C ASN A 29 -0.65 5.22 -1.83
N THR A 30 0.16 5.34 -0.77
CA THR A 30 1.62 5.27 -0.85
C THR A 30 2.08 3.90 -1.37
N LEU A 31 1.45 2.80 -0.94
CA LEU A 31 1.77 1.46 -1.44
C LEU A 31 1.39 1.28 -2.91
N ILE A 32 0.23 1.80 -3.35
CA ILE A 32 -0.18 1.78 -4.76
C ILE A 32 0.83 2.55 -5.63
N ASP A 33 1.24 3.74 -5.17
CA ASP A 33 2.21 4.55 -5.88
C ASP A 33 3.57 3.83 -6.00
N ALA A 34 4.05 3.24 -4.90
CA ALA A 34 5.27 2.46 -4.88
C ALA A 34 5.21 1.25 -5.81
N ALA A 35 4.11 0.48 -5.78
CA ALA A 35 3.91 -0.67 -6.66
C ALA A 35 3.89 -0.25 -8.13
N ALA A 36 3.21 0.85 -8.46
CA ALA A 36 3.18 1.38 -9.82
C ALA A 36 4.56 1.87 -10.29
N ALA A 37 5.32 2.52 -9.40
CA ALA A 37 6.70 2.94 -9.68
C ALA A 37 7.63 1.74 -9.91
N GLY A 38 7.52 0.68 -9.09
CA GLY A 38 8.27 -0.55 -9.27
C GLY A 38 7.90 -1.31 -10.53
N ALA A 39 6.61 -1.38 -10.87
CA ALA A 39 6.17 -1.97 -12.12
C ALA A 39 6.79 -1.24 -13.32
N ARG A 40 6.72 0.10 -13.35
CA ARG A 40 7.35 0.92 -14.41
C ARG A 40 8.85 0.69 -14.50
N TYR A 41 9.51 0.54 -13.34
CA TYR A 41 10.94 0.29 -13.28
C TYR A 41 11.32 -1.09 -13.82
N GLY A 42 10.58 -2.14 -13.44
CA GLY A 42 10.82 -3.52 -13.89
C GLY A 42 10.48 -3.76 -15.36
N THR A 43 9.78 -2.83 -16.02
CA THR A 43 9.51 -2.89 -17.47
C THR A 43 10.55 -2.20 -18.35
N LEU A 44 11.57 -1.55 -17.76
CA LEU A 44 12.64 -0.91 -18.52
C LEU A 44 13.50 -1.97 -19.24
N ALA A 45 14.09 -1.60 -20.39
CA ALA A 45 14.75 -2.55 -21.31
C ALA A 45 15.86 -3.40 -20.66
N ASP A 46 16.62 -2.84 -19.73
CA ASP A 46 17.72 -3.52 -19.03
C ASP A 46 17.33 -4.01 -17.63
N ARG A 47 16.04 -4.13 -17.34
CA ARG A 47 15.52 -4.46 -16.01
C ARG A 47 14.72 -5.74 -16.01
N THR A 48 14.69 -6.37 -14.85
CA THR A 48 13.88 -7.55 -14.60
C THR A 48 12.71 -7.24 -13.67
N PRO A 49 11.69 -8.12 -13.60
CA PRO A 49 10.66 -8.05 -12.57
C PRO A 49 11.21 -7.89 -11.15
N GLU A 50 12.32 -8.57 -10.84
CA GLU A 50 12.99 -8.54 -9.54
C GLU A 50 13.61 -7.16 -9.23
N ASP A 51 14.12 -6.45 -10.24
CA ASP A 51 14.54 -5.05 -10.08
C ASP A 51 13.36 -4.15 -9.68
N GLY A 52 12.19 -4.40 -10.27
CA GLY A 52 10.94 -3.72 -9.91
C GLY A 52 10.52 -3.99 -8.46
N VAL A 53 10.67 -5.25 -8.00
CA VAL A 53 10.44 -5.64 -6.60
C VAL A 53 11.40 -4.91 -5.67
N ALA A 54 12.71 -4.95 -5.95
CA ALA A 54 13.72 -4.28 -5.14
C ALA A 54 13.43 -2.78 -5.04
N ARG A 55 13.12 -2.13 -6.17
CA ARG A 55 12.77 -0.71 -6.20
C ARG A 55 11.52 -0.38 -5.39
N THR A 56 10.50 -1.22 -5.48
CA THR A 56 9.27 -1.05 -4.68
C THR A 56 9.57 -1.11 -3.19
N ARG A 57 10.40 -2.08 -2.75
CA ARG A 57 10.80 -2.20 -1.35
C ARG A 57 11.55 -0.97 -0.85
N GLU A 58 12.47 -0.42 -1.65
CA GLU A 58 13.18 0.82 -1.31
C GLU A 58 12.23 1.99 -1.08
N ILE A 59 11.28 2.20 -2.01
CA ILE A 59 10.32 3.31 -1.93
C ILE A 59 9.44 3.14 -0.68
N ILE A 60 8.91 1.95 -0.43
CA ILE A 60 8.06 1.67 0.73
C ILE A 60 8.86 1.85 2.02
N ALA A 61 10.08 1.31 2.10
CA ALA A 61 10.91 1.42 3.29
C ALA A 61 11.27 2.88 3.59
N GLY A 62 11.46 3.72 2.56
CA GLY A 62 11.74 5.15 2.72
C GLY A 62 10.55 5.97 3.21
N HIS A 63 9.31 5.58 2.89
CA HIS A 63 8.11 6.35 3.25
C HIS A 63 7.37 5.81 4.48
N LEU A 64 7.27 4.48 4.62
CA LEU A 64 6.46 3.80 5.64
C LEU A 64 7.29 2.93 6.59
N GLY A 65 8.55 2.66 6.26
CA GLY A 65 9.44 1.81 7.02
C GLY A 65 9.46 0.35 6.54
N PRO A 66 10.46 -0.43 6.97
CA PRO A 66 10.74 -1.76 6.42
C PRO A 66 9.63 -2.79 6.67
N ALA A 67 8.82 -2.62 7.72
CA ALA A 67 7.72 -3.53 8.05
C ALA A 67 6.64 -3.59 6.96
N TYR A 68 6.49 -2.53 6.16
CA TYR A 68 5.52 -2.46 5.06
C TYR A 68 6.06 -3.02 3.74
N ALA A 69 7.37 -3.29 3.66
CA ALA A 69 8.07 -3.72 2.45
C ALA A 69 8.40 -5.23 2.44
N GLN A 70 7.86 -6.00 3.38
CA GLN A 70 8.24 -7.40 3.58
C GLN A 70 7.72 -8.32 2.46
N ASP A 71 6.48 -8.12 2.03
CA ASP A 71 5.85 -8.94 0.99
C ASP A 71 5.58 -8.08 -0.25
N VAL A 72 6.49 -8.25 -1.21
CA VAL A 72 6.45 -7.61 -2.53
C VAL A 72 6.83 -8.65 -3.56
N THR A 73 5.95 -8.84 -4.55
CA THR A 73 6.17 -9.79 -5.65
C THR A 73 5.91 -9.09 -6.98
N ALA A 74 6.49 -9.63 -8.05
CA ALA A 74 6.22 -9.17 -9.41
C ALA A 74 5.95 -10.36 -10.32
N ALA A 75 4.96 -10.23 -11.19
CA ALA A 75 4.60 -11.25 -12.16
C ALA A 75 4.12 -10.61 -13.47
N PRO A 76 4.42 -11.21 -14.63
CA PRO A 76 3.73 -10.87 -15.87
C PRO A 76 2.21 -11.02 -15.69
N ALA A 77 1.46 -10.06 -16.19
CA ALA A 77 0.02 -10.02 -16.12
C ALA A 77 -0.56 -9.44 -17.40
N GLU A 78 -1.86 -9.58 -17.59
CA GLU A 78 -2.59 -8.94 -18.67
C GLU A 78 -3.60 -7.97 -18.07
N ALA A 79 -3.66 -6.75 -18.62
CA ALA A 79 -4.62 -5.74 -18.22
C ALA A 79 -5.22 -5.12 -19.49
N GLY A 80 -6.52 -5.35 -19.71
CA GLY A 80 -7.23 -4.80 -20.87
C GLY A 80 -6.66 -5.24 -22.22
N GLY A 81 -6.19 -6.49 -22.35
CA GLY A 81 -5.58 -7.01 -23.58
C GLY A 81 -4.11 -6.63 -23.79
N VAL A 82 -3.51 -5.91 -22.85
CA VAL A 82 -2.12 -5.46 -22.93
C VAL A 82 -1.27 -6.26 -21.94
N ARG A 83 -0.13 -6.78 -22.41
CA ARG A 83 0.86 -7.41 -21.53
C ARG A 83 1.46 -6.36 -20.60
N THR A 84 1.43 -6.65 -19.31
CA THR A 84 1.91 -5.77 -18.25
C THR A 84 2.80 -6.54 -17.28
N LEU A 85 3.63 -5.82 -16.55
CA LEU A 85 4.21 -6.30 -15.31
C LEU A 85 3.31 -5.84 -14.16
N ARG A 86 2.84 -6.78 -13.34
CA ARG A 86 2.13 -6.47 -12.09
C ARG A 86 3.12 -6.59 -10.93
N VAL A 87 3.23 -5.53 -10.15
CA VAL A 87 3.84 -5.59 -8.82
C VAL A 87 2.71 -5.65 -7.79
N GLU A 88 2.79 -6.62 -6.90
CA GLU A 88 1.86 -6.81 -5.79
C GLU A 88 2.57 -6.57 -4.48
N VAL A 89 1.91 -5.85 -3.58
CA VAL A 89 2.41 -5.54 -2.24
C VAL A 89 1.36 -5.92 -1.23
N VAL A 90 1.77 -6.69 -0.23
CA VAL A 90 0.94 -7.14 0.88
C VAL A 90 1.52 -6.55 2.17
N ALA A 91 0.76 -5.69 2.85
CA ALA A 91 1.27 -4.92 3.98
C ALA A 91 0.23 -4.79 5.11
N PRO A 92 0.66 -4.59 6.37
CA PRO A 92 -0.27 -4.48 7.49
C PRO A 92 -1.14 -3.22 7.38
N LEU A 93 -2.37 -3.28 7.91
CA LEU A 93 -3.22 -2.10 8.11
C LEU A 93 -2.71 -1.25 9.30
N PRO A 94 -2.60 0.09 9.17
CA PRO A 94 -2.10 0.96 10.23
C PRO A 94 -3.20 1.33 11.26
N VAL A 95 -3.94 0.34 11.77
CA VAL A 95 -5.06 0.58 12.71
C VAL A 95 -4.67 0.28 14.16
N VAL A 96 -5.13 1.12 15.09
CA VAL A 96 -4.72 1.11 16.51
C VAL A 96 -5.56 0.14 17.38
N ALA A 97 -6.50 -0.64 16.83
CA ALA A 97 -7.52 -1.37 17.63
C ALA A 97 -7.32 -2.90 17.74
N LEU A 98 -7.57 -3.44 18.95
CA LEU A 98 -7.51 -4.85 19.41
C LEU A 98 -8.43 -5.87 18.69
N LEU A 99 -9.13 -5.51 17.61
CA LEU A 99 -10.17 -6.33 16.97
C LEU A 99 -10.14 -6.31 15.42
N GLY A 100 -9.07 -5.80 14.82
CA GLY A 100 -8.87 -5.96 13.37
C GLY A 100 -8.12 -7.26 13.09
N PRO A 101 -8.60 -8.17 12.23
CA PRO A 101 -7.75 -9.26 11.77
C PRO A 101 -6.49 -8.65 11.12
N PRO A 102 -5.33 -9.35 11.13
CA PRO A 102 -4.11 -8.90 10.46
C PRO A 102 -4.24 -8.85 8.93
N GLU A 103 -5.46 -8.75 8.41
CA GLU A 103 -5.80 -8.73 7.01
C GLU A 103 -5.07 -7.58 6.32
N ALA A 104 -4.14 -8.02 5.50
CA ALA A 104 -3.20 -7.19 4.81
C ALA A 104 -3.90 -6.34 3.75
N VAL A 105 -3.44 -5.10 3.60
CA VAL A 105 -3.71 -4.33 2.40
C VAL A 105 -2.91 -4.97 1.28
N THR A 106 -3.61 -5.60 0.35
CA THR A 106 -3.06 -6.00 -0.94
C THR A 106 -3.30 -4.88 -1.95
N VAL A 107 -2.22 -4.39 -2.55
CA VAL A 107 -2.28 -3.42 -3.64
C VAL A 107 -1.54 -3.94 -4.85
N HIS A 108 -1.94 -3.45 -6.02
CA HIS A 108 -1.30 -3.79 -7.28
C HIS A 108 -0.91 -2.52 -8.02
N GLY A 109 0.28 -2.55 -8.62
CA GLY A 109 0.73 -1.59 -9.62
C GLY A 109 1.00 -2.29 -10.94
N HIS A 110 0.67 -1.65 -12.05
CA HIS A 110 0.84 -2.23 -13.38
C HIS A 110 1.63 -1.28 -14.29
N ALA A 111 2.47 -1.85 -15.14
CA ALA A 111 3.15 -1.13 -16.20
C ALA A 111 3.20 -1.99 -17.47
N VAL A 112 3.12 -1.35 -18.64
CA VAL A 112 3.11 -2.05 -19.92
C VAL A 112 4.49 -2.63 -20.21
N LEU A 113 4.53 -3.89 -20.64
CA LEU A 113 5.75 -4.51 -21.13
C LEU A 113 6.02 -4.00 -22.55
N ALA A 114 7.19 -3.42 -22.79
CA ALA A 114 7.65 -3.16 -24.16
C ALA A 114 7.71 -4.50 -24.91
N GLY A 115 7.10 -4.53 -26.10
CA GLY A 115 7.05 -5.71 -26.97
C GLY A 115 8.39 -6.04 -27.59
#